data_AF-A0A958Q9D4-F1
#
_entry.id   AF-A0A958Q9D4-F1
#
_cell.length_a   1.000
_cell.length_b   1.000
_cell.length_c   1.000
_cell.angle_alpha   90.00
_cell.angle_beta   90.00
_cell.angle_gamma   90.00
#
_symmetry.space_group_name_H-M   'P 1'
#
loop_
_entity.id
_entity.type
_entity.pdbx_description
1 polymer ?
#
loop_
_entity_poly.entity_id
_entity_poly.type
_entity_poly.pdbx_seq_one_letter_code
_entity_poly.pdbx_strand_id
1 'polypeptide(L)'
;MNSENQRIIPIRDALNEAMSEEMRRDESVFLMGEEVGGYNGAYKCSRGMQEEFGSERVIDTPIAENGFAGIGIGAAMLGMRPIIEFMTFNFS
;
A
#
# COMPACT_ATOMS: atom_id res chain seq x y z
N MET A 1 -17.05 1.55 -28.05
CA MET A 1 -16.97 2.06 -26.66
C MET A 1 -16.79 3.56 -26.74
N ASN A 2 -17.75 4.34 -26.25
CA ASN A 2 -17.71 5.81 -26.32
C ASN A 2 -16.55 6.34 -25.46
N SER A 3 -15.69 7.18 -26.05
CA SER A 3 -14.59 7.88 -25.38
C SER A 3 -15.05 8.95 -24.40
N GLU A 4 -16.36 9.23 -24.32
CA GLU A 4 -16.95 10.28 -23.47
C GLU A 4 -17.09 9.89 -21.98
N ASN A 5 -16.73 8.65 -21.60
CA ASN A 5 -16.81 8.20 -20.20
C ASN A 5 -15.47 7.69 -19.64
N GLN A 6 -14.35 8.17 -20.18
CA GLN A 6 -13.03 7.74 -19.74
C GLN A 6 -12.57 8.60 -18.56
N ARG A 7 -12.52 8.03 -17.35
CA ARG A 7 -12.05 8.73 -16.14
C ARG A 7 -10.54 8.93 -16.22
N ILE A 8 -10.09 10.18 -16.34
CA ILE A 8 -8.66 10.55 -16.36
C ILE A 8 -8.21 10.86 -14.94
N ILE A 9 -7.35 9.99 -14.38
CA ILE A 9 -6.75 10.18 -13.06
C ILE A 9 -5.23 9.97 -13.13
N PRO A 10 -4.44 10.66 -12.28
CA PRO A 10 -3.03 10.36 -12.09
C PRO A 10 -2.78 8.90 -11.70
N ILE A 11 -1.66 8.33 -12.13
CA ILE A 11 -1.35 6.91 -11.85
C ILE A 11 -1.28 6.60 -10.35
N ARG A 12 -0.78 7.54 -9.55
CA ARG A 12 -0.70 7.41 -8.08
C ARG A 12 -2.10 7.32 -7.45
N ASP A 13 -3.07 8.04 -8.01
CA ASP A 13 -4.44 8.06 -7.49
C ASP A 13 -5.14 6.76 -7.91
N ALA A 14 -4.84 6.24 -9.11
CA ALA A 14 -5.30 4.91 -9.54
C ALA A 14 -4.74 3.77 -8.64
N LEU A 15 -3.46 3.84 -8.26
CA LEU A 15 -2.85 2.88 -7.33
C LEU A 15 -3.50 2.96 -5.94
N ASN A 16 -3.70 4.18 -5.42
CA ASN A 16 -4.35 4.41 -4.14
C ASN A 16 -5.77 3.83 -4.12
N GLU A 17 -6.56 4.10 -5.16
CA GLU A 17 -7.92 3.58 -5.29
C GLU A 17 -7.94 2.06 -5.33
N ALA A 18 -7.08 1.44 -6.15
CA ALA A 18 -7.00 -0.01 -6.25
C ALA A 18 -6.64 -0.68 -4.91
N MET A 19 -5.67 -0.13 -4.17
CA MET A 19 -5.30 -0.65 -2.85
C MET A 19 -6.44 -0.45 -1.84
N SER A 20 -7.06 0.73 -1.84
CA SER A 20 -8.13 1.05 -0.89
C SER A 20 -9.39 0.22 -1.14
N GLU A 21 -9.74 -0.06 -2.39
CA GLU A 21 -10.84 -0.95 -2.75
C GLU A 21 -10.64 -2.37 -2.19
N GLU A 22 -9.45 -2.95 -2.38
CA GLU A 22 -9.15 -4.29 -1.84
C GLU A 22 -9.05 -4.30 -0.32
N MET A 23 -8.51 -3.23 0.30
CA MET A 23 -8.45 -3.12 1.77
C MET A 23 -9.81 -2.98 2.44
N ARG A 24 -10.78 -2.32 1.79
CA ARG A 24 -12.19 -2.30 2.24
C ARG A 24 -12.87 -3.64 2.07
N ARG A 25 -12.52 -4.38 1.02
CA ARG A 25 -13.14 -5.67 0.67
C ARG A 25 -12.65 -6.81 1.56
N ASP A 26 -11.38 -6.79 1.94
CA ASP A 26 -10.73 -7.89 2.64
C ASP A 26 -9.89 -7.38 3.81
N GLU A 27 -10.29 -7.77 5.03
CA GLU A 27 -9.62 -7.36 6.27
C GLU A 27 -8.20 -7.92 6.42
N SER A 28 -7.84 -8.94 5.65
CA SER A 28 -6.49 -9.52 5.65
C SER A 28 -5.48 -8.73 4.80
N VAL A 29 -5.93 -7.75 4.02
CA VAL A 29 -5.07 -6.92 3.15
C VAL A 29 -4.50 -5.74 3.92
N PHE A 30 -3.18 -5.57 3.99
CA PHE A 30 -2.58 -4.42 4.67
C PHE A 30 -1.38 -3.89 3.90
N LEU A 31 -1.07 -2.60 4.08
CA LEU A 31 0.07 -1.93 3.49
C LEU A 31 1.20 -1.82 4.52
N MET A 32 2.42 -2.18 4.12
CA MET A 32 3.62 -2.07 4.94
C MET A 32 4.80 -1.57 4.09
N GLY A 33 5.55 -0.62 4.63
CA GLY A 33 6.74 -0.08 3.97
C GLY A 33 7.26 1.18 4.67
N GLU A 34 8.29 1.77 4.10
CA GLU A 34 8.87 3.00 4.62
C GLU A 34 7.98 4.19 4.28
N GLU A 35 7.61 4.98 5.31
CA GLU A 35 6.87 6.24 5.17
C GLU A 35 5.46 6.11 4.53
N VAL A 36 4.92 4.89 4.43
CA VAL A 36 3.60 4.63 3.83
C VAL A 36 2.43 5.16 4.67
N GLY A 37 2.63 5.32 5.98
CA GLY A 37 1.61 5.72 6.95
C GLY A 37 1.55 7.23 7.15
N GLY A 38 2.17 7.72 8.24
CA GLY A 38 1.99 9.10 8.69
C GLY A 38 2.51 10.15 7.69
N TYR A 39 3.47 9.77 6.85
CA TYR A 39 3.98 10.63 5.78
C TYR A 39 3.14 10.57 4.49
N ASN A 40 2.10 9.73 4.45
CA ASN A 40 1.23 9.52 3.30
C ASN A 40 1.96 8.97 2.06
N GLY A 41 3.06 8.22 2.25
CA GLY A 41 3.89 7.66 1.18
C GLY A 41 4.86 8.67 0.58
N ALA A 42 6.05 8.20 0.18
CA ALA A 42 7.08 9.03 -0.43
C ALA A 42 6.59 9.74 -1.71
N TYR A 43 5.81 9.02 -2.53
CA TYR A 43 5.22 9.52 -3.78
C TYR A 43 3.72 9.82 -3.71
N LYS A 44 3.15 9.81 -2.50
CA LYS A 44 1.73 10.06 -2.25
C LYS A 44 0.76 9.01 -2.83
N CYS A 45 1.23 7.78 -3.05
CA CYS A 45 0.40 6.65 -3.45
C CYS A 45 -0.48 6.11 -2.31
N SER A 46 -0.10 6.32 -1.05
CA SER A 46 -0.86 5.85 0.13
C SER A 46 -1.58 6.97 0.90
N ARG A 47 -1.77 8.12 0.26
CA ARG A 47 -2.38 9.30 0.91
C ARG A 47 -3.77 8.99 1.46
N GLY A 48 -4.00 9.37 2.72
CA GLY A 48 -5.27 9.21 3.42
C GLY A 48 -5.55 7.78 3.90
N MET A 49 -4.73 6.79 3.51
CA MET A 49 -5.00 5.39 3.84
C MET A 49 -4.86 5.11 5.33
N GLN A 50 -3.88 5.72 6.02
CA GLN A 50 -3.73 5.49 7.47
C GLN A 50 -4.86 6.13 8.28
N GLU A 51 -5.42 7.25 7.82
CA GLU A 51 -6.60 7.88 8.41
C GLU A 51 -7.85 6.99 8.23
N GLU A 52 -7.97 6.33 7.07
CA GLU A 52 -9.10 5.46 6.75
C GLU A 52 -9.01 4.08 7.44
N PHE A 53 -7.85 3.41 7.36
CA PHE A 53 -7.68 2.01 7.75
C PHE A 53 -6.96 1.83 9.09
N GLY A 54 -6.39 2.89 9.66
CA GLY A 54 -5.66 2.86 10.92
C GLY A 54 -4.22 2.33 10.82
N SER A 55 -3.46 2.54 11.89
CA SER A 55 -2.03 2.19 11.97
C SER A 55 -1.74 0.68 11.99
N GLU A 56 -2.74 -0.15 12.22
CA GLU A 56 -2.59 -1.62 12.17
C GLU A 56 -2.69 -2.17 10.73
N ARG A 57 -3.24 -1.40 9.79
CA ARG A 57 -3.44 -1.79 8.39
C ARG A 57 -2.61 -0.98 7.40
N VAL A 58 -2.05 0.15 7.86
CA VAL A 58 -1.05 0.95 7.13
C VAL A 58 0.14 1.20 8.06
N ILE A 59 1.19 0.40 7.88
CA ILE A 59 2.27 0.21 8.85
C ILE A 59 3.56 0.82 8.32
N ASP A 60 4.05 1.85 9.00
CA ASP A 60 5.39 2.39 8.78
C ASP A 60 6.46 1.41 9.32
N THR A 61 7.49 1.14 8.52
CA THR A 61 8.61 0.27 8.91
C THR A 61 9.91 1.04 9.11
N PRO A 62 10.87 0.48 9.87
CA PRO A 62 12.26 0.93 9.80
C PRO A 62 12.84 0.76 8.38
N ILE A 63 13.94 1.47 8.09
CA ILE A 63 14.71 1.32 6.85
C ILE A 63 15.47 -0.02 6.90
N ALA A 64 14.78 -1.08 6.50
CA ALA A 64 15.22 -2.46 6.60
C ALA A 64 14.44 -3.34 5.62
N GLU A 65 14.73 -3.19 4.34
CA GLU A 65 13.98 -3.71 3.20
C GLU A 65 13.81 -5.23 3.25
N ASN A 66 14.91 -5.94 3.49
CA ASN A 66 14.87 -7.39 3.70
C ASN A 66 14.03 -7.80 4.92
N GLY A 67 13.99 -6.97 5.95
CA GLY A 67 13.24 -7.21 7.17
C GLY A 67 11.75 -7.19 6.92
N PHE A 68 11.22 -6.08 6.40
CA PHE A 68 9.78 -5.96 6.15
C PHE A 68 9.30 -6.84 4.99
N ALA A 69 10.15 -7.09 3.98
CA ALA A 69 9.85 -8.06 2.93
C ALA A 69 9.71 -9.48 3.50
N GLY A 70 10.62 -9.90 4.39
CA GLY A 70 10.55 -11.18 5.09
C GLY A 70 9.31 -11.32 5.97
N ILE A 71 8.94 -10.24 6.69
CA ILE A 71 7.69 -10.19 7.45
C ILE A 71 6.48 -10.36 6.54
N GLY A 72 6.45 -9.67 5.40
CA GLY A 72 5.40 -9.83 4.38
C GLY A 72 5.28 -11.27 3.89
N ILE A 73 6.39 -11.92 3.57
CA ILE A 73 6.39 -13.34 3.17
C ILE A 73 5.80 -14.22 4.26
N GLY A 74 6.23 -14.05 5.52
CA GLY A 74 5.70 -14.81 6.66
C GLY A 74 4.20 -14.58 6.87
N ALA A 75 3.74 -13.34 6.79
CA ALA A 75 2.32 -12.99 6.91
C ALA A 75 1.50 -13.64 5.78
N ALA A 76 2.00 -13.62 4.54
CA ALA A 76 1.35 -14.26 3.41
C ALA A 76 1.25 -15.79 3.58
N MET A 77 2.28 -16.43 4.12
CA MET A 77 2.24 -17.87 4.45
C MET A 77 1.16 -18.22 5.49
N LEU A 78 0.81 -17.28 6.37
CA LEU A 78 -0.25 -17.42 7.38
C LEU A 78 -1.65 -17.02 6.86
N GLY A 79 -1.78 -16.73 5.56
CA GLY A 79 -3.06 -16.40 4.92
C GLY A 79 -3.39 -14.91 4.88
N MET A 80 -2.49 -14.03 5.33
CA MET A 80 -2.66 -12.59 5.18
C MET A 80 -2.33 -12.15 3.74
N ARG A 81 -2.68 -10.91 3.38
CA ARG A 81 -2.49 -10.36 2.03
C ARG A 81 -1.70 -9.05 2.06
N PRO A 82 -0.40 -9.09 2.41
CA PRO A 82 0.41 -7.89 2.51
C PRO A 82 0.67 -7.24 1.15
N ILE A 83 0.57 -5.92 1.11
CA ILE A 83 1.09 -5.04 0.07
C ILE A 83 2.38 -4.45 0.62
N ILE A 84 3.52 -4.81 0.03
CA ILE A 84 4.84 -4.33 0.45
C ILE A 84 5.31 -3.20 -0.46
N GLU A 85 5.51 -2.01 0.09
CA GLU A 85 6.06 -0.86 -0.63
C GLU A 85 7.56 -0.75 -0.36
N PHE A 86 8.35 -0.86 -1.43
CA PHE A 86 9.73 -0.36 -1.44
C PHE A 86 9.70 1.08 -1.97
N MET A 87 10.41 1.99 -1.30
CA MET A 87 10.45 3.40 -1.72
C MET A 87 10.92 3.52 -3.18
N THR A 88 11.97 2.80 -3.56
CA THR A 88 12.37 2.59 -4.95
C THR A 88 12.93 1.18 -5.11
N PHE A 89 12.84 0.63 -6.33
CA PHE A 89 13.43 -0.68 -6.65
C PHE A 89 14.97 -0.72 -6.59
N ASN A 90 15.66 0.42 -6.45
CA ASN A 90 17.12 0.40 -6.24
C ASN A 90 17.49 -0.17 -4.86
N PHE A 91 16.52 -0.32 -3.96
CA PHE A 91 16.70 -0.80 -2.59
C PHE A 91 16.09 -2.21 -2.36
N SER A 92 15.67 -2.89 -3.43
CA SER A 92 15.08 -4.24 -3.36
C SER A 92 16.12 -5.35 -3.27
#